data_AF-A0A3S1A5G0-F1
#
_entry.id   AF-A0A3S1A5G0-F1
#
_cell.length_a   1.000
_cell.length_b   1.000
_cell.length_c   1.000
_cell.angle_alpha   90.00
_cell.angle_beta   90.00
_cell.angle_gamma   90.00
#
_symmetry.space_group_name_H-M   'P 1'
#
loop_
_entity.id
_entity.type
_entity.pdbx_description
1 polymer ?
#
loop_
_entity_poly.entity_id
_entity_poly.type
_entity_poly.pdbx_seq_one_letter_code
_entity_poly.pdbx_strand_id
1 'polypeptide(L)'
;MQIIDFLVSVNGNAQLWGGDGQFLGVVSSNIYDVNSILNQYGFYGGQYGVFSISNPYGLYGGQWGVYSPYNPYCTYPPVIVYGNNPVIIVTRNPYAQTNGLPIIDPDLLLGVYTQLTQSPTNVNLVQAHLQTLTQASKSNAEAINRAMQISASMFR
;
A
#
# COMPACT_ATOMS: atom_id res chain seq x y z
N MET A 1 12.00 13.12 -6.59
CA MET A 1 10.74 13.29 -5.83
C MET A 1 10.56 12.05 -4.98
N GLN A 2 10.23 12.18 -3.69
CA GLN A 2 9.99 11.02 -2.83
C GLN A 2 8.67 10.34 -3.23
N ILE A 3 8.54 9.03 -2.98
CA ILE A 3 7.34 8.26 -3.38
C ILE A 3 6.06 8.83 -2.75
N ILE A 4 6.14 9.35 -1.53
CA ILE A 4 5.00 9.96 -0.83
C ILE A 4 4.56 11.26 -1.51
N ASP A 5 5.51 12.12 -1.91
CA ASP A 5 5.20 13.36 -2.62
C ASP A 5 4.48 13.09 -3.94
N PHE A 6 4.94 12.04 -4.64
CA PHE A 6 4.28 11.57 -5.85
C PHE A 6 2.83 11.16 -5.57
N LEU A 7 2.58 10.30 -4.58
CA LEU A 7 1.24 9.82 -4.25
C LEU A 7 0.28 10.96 -3.89
N VAL A 8 0.76 11.96 -3.14
CA VAL A 8 -0.04 13.16 -2.85
C VAL A 8 -0.36 13.92 -4.14
N SER A 9 0.61 14.11 -5.03
CA SER A 9 0.44 14.87 -6.28
C SER A 9 -0.57 14.23 -7.25
N VAL A 10 -0.76 12.90 -7.18
CA VAL A 10 -1.66 12.15 -8.06
C VAL A 10 -2.99 11.78 -7.41
N ASN A 11 -3.29 12.32 -6.22
CA ASN A 11 -4.53 12.04 -5.50
C ASN A 11 -5.78 12.29 -6.37
N GLY A 12 -6.56 11.23 -6.61
CA GLY A 12 -7.76 11.26 -7.47
C GLY A 12 -7.48 11.20 -8.98
N ASN A 13 -6.21 11.21 -9.39
CA ASN A 13 -5.80 11.27 -10.80
C ASN A 13 -5.03 10.03 -11.28
N ALA A 14 -4.56 9.18 -10.36
CA ALA A 14 -3.96 7.89 -10.68
C ALA A 14 -4.94 6.73 -10.42
N GLN A 15 -4.65 5.59 -11.02
CA GLN A 15 -5.47 4.39 -10.99
C GLN A 15 -4.67 3.20 -10.54
N LEU A 16 -5.31 2.25 -9.87
CA LEU A 16 -4.74 0.96 -9.51
C LEU A 16 -5.25 -0.10 -10.48
N TRP A 17 -4.34 -0.91 -11.02
CA TRP A 17 -4.64 -1.96 -11.98
C TRP A 17 -4.03 -3.29 -11.53
N GLY A 18 -4.78 -4.37 -11.61
CA GLY A 18 -4.32 -5.73 -11.35
C GLY A 18 -3.36 -6.22 -12.42
N GLY A 19 -2.56 -7.24 -12.09
CA GLY A 19 -1.61 -7.85 -13.03
C GLY A 19 -2.27 -8.52 -14.24
N ASP A 20 -3.58 -8.76 -14.18
CA ASP A 20 -4.45 -9.26 -15.24
C ASP A 20 -5.11 -8.15 -16.07
N GLY A 21 -4.82 -6.88 -15.78
CA GLY A 21 -5.46 -5.74 -16.43
C GLY A 21 -6.84 -5.39 -15.85
N GLN A 22 -7.22 -5.95 -14.69
CA GLN A 22 -8.45 -5.54 -14.00
C GLN A 22 -8.27 -4.15 -13.38
N PHE A 23 -9.24 -3.26 -13.57
CA PHE A 23 -9.30 -2.00 -12.83
C PHE A 23 -9.64 -2.26 -11.35
N LEU A 24 -8.82 -1.74 -10.44
CA LEU A 24 -8.94 -1.94 -8.98
C LEU A 24 -9.30 -0.67 -8.21
N GLY A 25 -9.50 0.45 -8.91
CA GLY A 25 -9.95 1.71 -8.31
C GLY A 25 -9.06 2.90 -8.63
N VAL A 26 -9.52 4.09 -8.26
CA VAL A 26 -8.76 5.33 -8.26
C VAL A 26 -8.04 5.45 -6.92
N VAL A 27 -6.73 5.72 -6.97
CA VAL A 27 -5.94 6.08 -5.78
C VAL A 27 -6.35 7.49 -5.34
N SER A 28 -7.33 7.55 -4.45
CA SER A 28 -8.03 8.76 -4.06
C SER A 28 -8.29 8.78 -2.55
N SER A 29 -8.13 9.95 -1.94
CA SER A 29 -8.56 10.20 -0.57
C SER A 29 -10.06 10.54 -0.46
N ASN A 30 -10.79 10.63 -1.57
CA ASN A 30 -12.23 10.88 -1.53
C ASN A 30 -12.97 9.57 -1.20
N ILE A 31 -13.44 9.42 0.04
CA ILE A 31 -14.17 8.24 0.50
C ILE A 31 -15.58 8.09 -0.11
N TYR A 32 -16.10 9.16 -0.73
CA TYR A 32 -17.43 9.18 -1.33
C TYR A 32 -17.40 8.89 -2.84
N ASP A 33 -16.24 8.91 -3.46
CA ASP A 33 -16.09 8.52 -4.86
C ASP A 33 -16.32 7.01 -4.99
N VAL A 34 -17.23 6.61 -5.87
CA VAL A 34 -17.59 5.21 -6.14
C VAL A 34 -16.41 4.37 -6.63
N ASN A 35 -15.42 5.01 -7.26
CA ASN A 35 -14.22 4.36 -7.78
C ASN A 35 -13.05 4.42 -6.82
N SER A 36 -13.15 5.13 -5.69
CA SER A 36 -12.04 5.28 -4.76
C SER A 36 -11.67 3.98 -4.05
N ILE A 37 -10.37 3.73 -3.93
CA ILE A 37 -9.83 2.62 -3.11
C ILE A 37 -10.07 2.81 -1.60
N LEU A 38 -10.55 3.98 -1.17
CA LEU A 38 -10.94 4.25 0.22
C LEU A 38 -12.45 4.25 0.45
N ASN A 39 -13.26 4.04 -0.60
CA ASN A 39 -14.70 3.92 -0.40
C ASN A 39 -15.02 2.55 0.23
N GLN A 40 -15.17 2.53 1.55
CA GLN A 40 -15.41 1.32 2.35
C GLN A 40 -16.70 0.55 2.00
N TYR A 41 -17.62 1.18 1.28
CA TYR A 41 -18.87 0.57 0.80
C TYR A 41 -18.86 0.28 -0.70
N GLY A 42 -17.79 0.65 -1.40
CA GLY A 42 -17.65 0.50 -2.85
C GLY A 42 -16.97 -0.81 -3.27
N PHE A 43 -17.04 -1.11 -4.56
CA PHE A 43 -16.44 -2.31 -5.16
C PHE A 43 -14.90 -2.35 -5.07
N TYR A 44 -14.27 -1.17 -5.00
CA TYR A 44 -12.82 -0.99 -5.13
C TYR A 44 -12.11 -0.66 -3.81
N GLY A 45 -12.83 -0.16 -2.81
CA GLY A 45 -12.28 0.15 -1.48
C GLY A 45 -12.88 -0.65 -0.34
N GLY A 46 -14.03 -1.30 -0.55
CA GLY A 46 -14.75 -1.99 0.50
C GLY A 46 -14.14 -3.32 0.90
N GLN A 47 -14.30 -3.69 2.18
CA GLN A 47 -13.83 -4.97 2.72
C GLN A 47 -14.51 -6.21 2.10
N TYR A 48 -15.63 -6.01 1.40
CA TYR A 48 -16.35 -7.04 0.64
C TYR A 48 -16.39 -6.73 -0.86
N GLY A 49 -15.66 -5.69 -1.30
CA GLY A 49 -15.59 -5.32 -2.71
C GLY A 49 -14.89 -6.41 -3.52
N VAL A 50 -15.48 -6.83 -4.63
CA VAL A 50 -14.94 -7.93 -5.45
C VAL A 50 -13.62 -7.55 -6.16
N PHE A 51 -13.38 -6.24 -6.36
CA PHE A 51 -12.17 -5.69 -6.98
C PHE A 51 -11.30 -4.93 -5.98
N SER A 52 -11.63 -5.00 -4.69
CA SER A 52 -10.97 -4.24 -3.64
C SER A 52 -9.70 -4.94 -3.16
N ILE A 53 -8.61 -4.20 -3.08
CA ILE A 53 -7.40 -4.69 -2.40
C ILE A 53 -7.61 -4.80 -0.88
N SER A 54 -8.61 -4.11 -0.33
CA SER A 54 -8.97 -4.18 1.09
C SER A 54 -9.88 -5.36 1.42
N ASN A 55 -10.26 -6.20 0.44
CA ASN A 55 -11.06 -7.40 0.67
C ASN A 55 -10.15 -8.61 1.00
N PRO A 56 -10.07 -9.06 2.26
CA PRO A 56 -9.14 -10.11 2.69
C PRO A 56 -9.51 -11.51 2.16
N TYR A 57 -10.69 -11.66 1.57
CA TYR A 57 -11.16 -12.91 0.98
C TYR A 57 -11.16 -12.87 -0.56
N GLY A 58 -10.81 -11.73 -1.15
CA GLY A 58 -10.88 -11.49 -2.58
C GLY A 58 -9.60 -11.87 -3.34
N LEU A 59 -9.72 -11.96 -4.67
CA LEU A 59 -8.60 -12.25 -5.57
C LEU A 59 -7.50 -11.17 -5.53
N TYR A 60 -7.89 -9.93 -5.25
CA TYR A 60 -7.04 -8.73 -5.29
C TYR A 60 -6.62 -8.22 -3.90
N GLY A 61 -7.18 -8.74 -2.81
CA GLY A 61 -6.88 -8.29 -1.45
C GLY A 61 -6.52 -9.41 -0.47
N GLY A 62 -6.90 -10.66 -0.76
CA GLY A 62 -6.64 -11.77 0.14
C GLY A 62 -5.18 -12.22 0.13
N GLN A 63 -4.72 -12.77 1.26
CA GLN A 63 -3.34 -13.26 1.42
C GLN A 63 -2.96 -14.39 0.44
N TRP A 64 -3.95 -15.06 -0.15
CA TRP A 64 -3.78 -16.14 -1.14
C TRP A 64 -4.23 -15.72 -2.55
N GLY A 65 -4.67 -14.47 -2.73
CA GLY A 65 -5.11 -13.96 -4.03
C GLY A 65 -3.93 -13.93 -5.00
N VAL A 66 -4.11 -14.47 -6.21
CA VAL A 66 -3.02 -14.54 -7.20
C VAL A 66 -2.60 -13.17 -7.74
N TYR A 67 -3.51 -12.19 -7.67
CA TYR A 67 -3.27 -10.78 -8.03
C TYR A 67 -3.26 -9.85 -6.81
N SER A 68 -3.18 -10.42 -5.61
CA SER A 68 -3.21 -9.64 -4.38
C SER A 68 -1.84 -9.05 -4.06
N PRO A 69 -1.76 -7.75 -3.71
CA PRO A 69 -0.52 -7.15 -3.26
C PRO A 69 -0.10 -7.70 -1.88
N TYR A 70 -1.02 -8.35 -1.15
CA TYR A 70 -0.76 -8.96 0.15
C TYR A 70 -0.21 -10.38 0.07
N ASN A 71 -0.32 -11.04 -1.09
CA ASN A 71 0.21 -12.38 -1.28
C ASN A 71 1.74 -12.30 -1.48
N PRO A 72 2.57 -12.89 -0.58
CA PRO A 72 4.02 -12.82 -0.67
C PRO A 72 4.59 -13.57 -1.88
N TYR A 73 3.76 -14.35 -2.59
CA TYR A 73 4.11 -15.09 -3.80
C TYR A 73 3.43 -14.54 -5.06
N CYS A 74 2.79 -13.37 -5.00
CA CYS A 74 2.16 -12.75 -6.17
C CYS A 74 3.22 -12.40 -7.23
N THR A 75 3.14 -13.04 -8.40
CA THR A 75 4.07 -12.80 -9.52
C THR A 75 3.66 -11.63 -10.39
N TYR A 76 2.37 -11.29 -10.40
CA TYR A 76 1.80 -10.18 -11.17
C TYR A 76 1.07 -9.21 -10.24
N PRO A 77 1.82 -8.46 -9.41
CA PRO A 77 1.22 -7.55 -8.44
C PRO A 77 0.51 -6.38 -9.11
N PRO A 78 -0.45 -5.76 -8.40
CA PRO A 78 -1.07 -4.53 -8.86
C PRO A 78 -0.06 -3.40 -9.09
N VAL A 79 -0.40 -2.51 -10.02
CA VAL A 79 0.41 -1.37 -10.41
C VAL A 79 -0.41 -0.09 -10.39
N ILE A 80 0.17 0.97 -9.86
CA ILE A 80 -0.37 2.33 -9.98
C ILE A 80 0.00 2.85 -11.36
N VAL A 81 -0.99 3.39 -12.06
CA VAL A 81 -0.88 3.98 -13.39
C VAL A 81 -1.25 5.46 -13.30
N TYR A 82 -0.41 6.32 -13.84
CA TYR A 82 -0.65 7.76 -13.95
C TYR A 82 -0.40 8.23 -15.38
N GLY A 83 -1.38 8.88 -16.00
CA GLY A 83 -1.30 9.32 -17.40
C GLY A 83 -0.99 8.16 -18.36
N ASN A 84 -1.64 7.00 -18.16
CA ASN A 84 -1.45 5.75 -18.90
C ASN A 84 -0.06 5.09 -18.76
N ASN A 85 0.81 5.61 -17.89
CA ASN A 85 2.12 5.02 -17.63
C ASN A 85 2.14 4.30 -16.28
N PRO A 86 2.63 3.05 -16.21
CA PRO A 86 2.94 2.38 -14.95
C PRO A 86 4.00 3.16 -14.18
N VAL A 87 3.75 3.45 -12.90
CA VAL A 87 4.63 4.31 -12.09
C VAL A 87 5.10 3.69 -10.78
N ILE A 88 4.29 2.86 -10.11
CA ILE A 88 4.62 2.25 -8.82
C ILE A 88 4.00 0.86 -8.76
N ILE A 89 4.76 -0.15 -8.31
CA ILE A 89 4.25 -1.49 -8.04
C ILE A 89 3.79 -1.58 -6.59
N VAL A 90 2.62 -2.17 -6.36
CA VAL A 90 2.06 -2.36 -5.02
C VAL A 90 2.19 -3.83 -4.66
N THR A 91 3.09 -4.17 -3.73
CA THR A 91 3.32 -5.57 -3.38
C THR A 91 4.07 -5.76 -2.06
N ARG A 92 3.77 -6.87 -1.38
CA ARG A 92 4.56 -7.45 -0.28
C ARG A 92 5.52 -8.53 -0.72
N ASN A 93 5.49 -8.96 -1.98
CA ASN A 93 6.43 -9.93 -2.50
C ASN A 93 7.81 -9.26 -2.68
N PRO A 94 8.83 -9.60 -1.87
CA PRO A 94 10.16 -8.98 -1.98
C PRO A 94 10.92 -9.38 -3.25
N TYR A 95 10.42 -10.39 -3.97
CA TYR A 95 11.00 -10.91 -5.21
C TYR A 95 10.20 -10.54 -6.47
N ALA A 96 9.22 -9.63 -6.34
CA ALA A 96 8.45 -9.17 -7.48
C ALA A 96 9.36 -8.56 -8.55
N GLN A 97 9.11 -8.91 -9.81
CA GLN A 97 9.81 -8.31 -10.94
C GLN A 97 9.30 -6.89 -11.16
N THR A 98 10.19 -5.89 -11.01
CA THR A 98 9.76 -4.49 -11.03
C THR A 98 10.03 -3.72 -12.30
N ASN A 99 10.92 -4.22 -13.16
CA ASN A 99 11.41 -3.50 -14.34
C ASN A 99 11.89 -2.07 -14.01
N GLY A 100 12.45 -1.87 -12.82
CA GLY A 100 12.95 -0.57 -12.36
C GLY A 100 11.89 0.36 -11.75
N LEU A 101 10.63 -0.06 -11.68
CA LEU A 101 9.60 0.68 -10.97
C LEU A 101 9.82 0.60 -9.44
N PRO A 102 9.56 1.69 -8.70
CA PRO A 102 9.56 1.65 -7.24
C PRO A 102 8.43 0.76 -6.71
N ILE A 103 8.67 0.15 -5.54
CA ILE A 103 7.67 -0.67 -4.81
C ILE A 103 7.08 0.15 -3.66
N ILE A 104 5.79 -0.05 -3.39
CA ILE A 104 5.15 0.37 -2.15
C ILE A 104 4.39 -0.78 -1.50
N ASP A 105 4.41 -0.82 -0.16
CA ASP A 105 3.56 -1.73 0.62
C ASP A 105 2.08 -1.29 0.51
N PRO A 106 1.13 -2.23 0.30
CA PRO A 106 -0.29 -1.87 0.17
C PRO A 106 -0.88 -1.16 1.40
N ASP A 107 -0.43 -1.45 2.62
CA ASP A 107 -0.92 -0.74 3.82
C ASP A 107 -0.34 0.67 3.90
N LEU A 108 0.90 0.87 3.44
CA LEU A 108 1.46 2.23 3.33
C LEU A 108 0.69 3.07 2.31
N LEU A 109 0.33 2.47 1.17
CA LEU A 109 -0.51 3.12 0.15
C LEU A 109 -1.85 3.57 0.75
N LEU A 110 -2.58 2.65 1.39
CA LEU A 110 -3.87 2.96 2.03
C LEU A 110 -3.70 3.98 3.16
N GLY A 111 -2.63 3.89 3.94
CA GLY A 111 -2.31 4.81 5.03
C GLY A 111 -2.08 6.24 4.55
N VAL A 112 -1.36 6.44 3.44
CA VAL A 112 -1.15 7.77 2.83
C VAL A 112 -2.49 8.42 2.48
N TYR A 113 -3.33 7.72 1.72
CA TYR A 113 -4.63 8.28 1.31
C TYR A 113 -5.59 8.45 2.49
N THR A 114 -5.52 7.57 3.50
CA THR A 114 -6.32 7.70 4.72
C THR A 114 -5.94 8.98 5.46
N GLN A 115 -4.65 9.31 5.56
CA GLN A 115 -4.22 10.57 6.19
C GLN A 115 -4.67 11.80 5.39
N LEU A 116 -4.68 11.71 4.05
CA LEU A 116 -5.17 12.78 3.18
C LEU A 116 -6.68 13.05 3.35
N THR A 117 -7.48 12.10 3.86
CA THR A 117 -8.90 12.35 4.21
C THR A 117 -9.04 13.40 5.32
N GLN A 118 -8.10 13.43 6.26
CA GLN A 118 -8.12 14.29 7.44
C GLN A 118 -7.41 15.63 7.21
N SER A 119 -6.55 15.71 6.19
CA SER A 119 -5.75 16.89 5.86
C SER A 119 -5.39 16.92 4.38
N PRO A 120 -6.31 17.40 3.50
CA PRO A 120 -6.19 17.28 2.04
C PRO A 120 -4.97 17.95 1.39
N THR A 121 -4.21 18.77 2.12
CA THR A 121 -3.15 19.62 1.57
C THR A 121 -1.86 19.70 2.37
N ASN A 122 -1.76 19.10 3.57
CA ASN A 122 -0.59 19.27 4.42
C ASN A 122 0.40 18.10 4.33
N VAL A 123 1.16 18.06 3.24
CA VAL A 123 2.18 17.03 2.93
C VAL A 123 3.20 16.88 4.06
N ASN A 124 3.56 17.98 4.73
CA ASN A 124 4.52 17.98 5.82
C ASN A 124 4.01 17.22 7.06
N LEU A 125 2.71 17.30 7.36
CA LEU A 125 2.10 16.55 8.47
C LEU A 125 2.01 15.05 8.17
N VAL A 126 1.67 14.69 6.93
CA VAL A 126 1.63 13.29 6.46
C VAL A 126 3.03 12.67 6.52
N GLN A 127 4.04 13.38 6.00
CA GLN A 127 5.42 12.93 6.08
C GLN A 127 5.92 12.81 7.52
N ALA A 128 5.63 13.79 8.39
CA ALA A 128 6.02 13.74 9.79
C ALA A 128 5.41 12.53 10.51
N HIS A 129 4.12 12.25 10.27
CA HIS A 129 3.45 11.11 10.90
C HIS A 129 3.96 9.76 10.36
N LEU A 130 4.25 9.65 9.07
CA LEU A 130 4.85 8.43 8.51
C LEU A 130 6.30 8.24 8.96
N GLN A 131 7.06 9.31 9.14
CA GLN A 131 8.40 9.26 9.69
C GLN A 131 8.41 8.79 11.15
N THR A 132 7.47 9.26 11.99
CA THR A 132 7.38 8.78 13.37
C THR A 132 6.96 7.31 13.42
N LEU A 133 6.02 6.87 12.57
CA LEU A 133 5.61 5.46 12.48
C LEU A 133 6.76 4.55 12.00
N THR A 134 7.53 4.99 11.01
CA THR A 134 8.69 4.22 10.50
C THR A 134 9.87 4.22 11.47
N GLN A 135 10.07 5.28 12.24
CA GLN A 135 11.07 5.31 13.32
C GLN A 135 10.67 4.38 14.47
N ALA A 136 9.39 4.39 14.87
CA ALA A 136 8.86 3.51 15.90
C ALA A 136 8.94 2.02 15.52
N SER A 137 8.67 1.68 14.25
CA SER A 137 8.80 0.29 13.79
C SER A 137 10.27 -0.18 13.78
N LYS A 138 11.20 0.68 13.35
CA LYS A 138 12.64 0.39 13.42
C LYS A 138 13.12 0.20 14.85
N SER A 139 12.74 1.08 15.78
CA SER A 139 13.13 0.94 17.19
C SER A 139 12.57 -0.34 17.82
N ASN A 140 11.35 -0.74 17.47
CA ASN A 140 10.77 -2.00 17.95
C ASN A 140 11.53 -3.21 17.41
N ALA A 141 11.91 -3.20 16.13
CA ALA A 141 12.72 -4.27 15.54
C ALA A 141 14.10 -4.39 16.19
N GLU A 142 14.75 -3.26 16.50
CA GLU A 142 16.02 -3.22 17.21
C GLU A 142 15.90 -3.75 18.64
N ALA A 143 14.83 -3.39 19.36
CA ALA A 143 14.55 -3.89 20.70
C ALA A 143 14.35 -5.42 20.72
N ILE A 144 13.64 -5.96 19.73
CA ILE A 144 13.44 -7.41 19.56
C ILE A 144 14.78 -8.10 19.30
N ASN A 145 15.60 -7.56 18.39
CA ASN A 145 16.93 -8.12 18.09
C ASN A 145 17.84 -8.13 19.32
N ARG A 146 17.83 -7.06 20.12
CA ARG A 146 18.58 -7.01 21.39
C ARG A 146 18.08 -8.04 22.39
N ALA A 147 16.76 -8.18 22.54
CA ALA A 147 16.17 -9.17 23.44
C ALA A 147 16.56 -10.61 23.04
N MET A 148 16.58 -10.91 21.74
CA MET A 148 17.05 -12.21 21.22
C MET A 148 18.54 -12.44 21.46
N GLN A 149 19.38 -11.43 21.32
CA GLN A 149 20.82 -11.55 21.62
C GLN A 149 21.06 -11.81 23.11
N ILE A 150 20.33 -11.12 23.98
CA ILE A 150 20.41 -11.29 25.43
C ILE A 150 19.97 -12.70 25.81
N SER A 151 18.82 -13.19 25.30
CA SER A 151 18.37 -14.55 25.59
C SER A 151 19.36 -15.60 25.07
N ALA A 152 19.89 -15.44 23.85
CA ALA A 152 20.90 -16.35 23.30
C ALA A 152 22.21 -16.37 24.11
N SER A 153 22.56 -15.26 24.79
CA SER A 153 23.73 -15.19 25.66
C SER A 153 23.51 -15.80 27.04
N MET A 154 22.26 -15.92 27.50
CA MET A 154 21.92 -16.53 28.80
C MET A 154 21.87 -18.07 28.80
N PHE A 155 21.78 -18.69 27.62
CA PHE A 155 21.78 -20.15 27.45
C PHE A 155 23.14 -20.73 27.04
N ARG A 156 24.22 -19.94 27.18
CA ARG A 156 25.62 -20.39 26.97
C ARG A 156 26.31 -20.71 28.29
#